data_AF-A0A7W1PVM3-F1
#
_entry.id   AF-A0A7W1PVM3-F1
#
_cell.length_a   1.000
_cell.length_b   1.000
_cell.length_c   1.000
_cell.angle_alpha   90.00
_cell.angle_beta   90.00
_cell.angle_gamma   90.00
#
_symmetry.space_group_name_H-M   'P 1'
#
loop_
_entity.id
_entity.type
_entity.pdbx_description
1 polymer ?
#
loop_
_entity_poly.entity_id
_entity_poly.type
_entity_poly.pdbx_seq_one_letter_code
_entity_poly.pdbx_strand_id
1 'polypeptide(L)'
;MVEFKGLKHFPMGDAVLEISEEKLIISNISSSGFDGVSIDTEFNNNWNMFMQGIPFNNDSSVSLRFSGRDSRNRIKTKGELAISKTDEGNQIVINSWLLPSQITIIGYNEDEVVYEEEFDVPQIPSVNWWPIALAFLALASGHYSSSTTTNSDGSSTTTEDWKVNFGGKAAITIIENGSSFEGDKIAFKFERNYPADTDDSIFAPVTNVELFASNVEEIIILDENYSNG
;
A
#
# COMPACT_ATOMS: atom_id res chain seq x y z
N MET A 1 11.19 -10.21 16.61
CA MET A 1 11.83 -9.73 15.38
C MET A 1 12.35 -10.92 14.63
N VAL A 2 12.15 -10.95 13.32
CA VAL A 2 12.56 -11.98 12.39
C VAL A 2 13.19 -11.27 11.19
N GLU A 3 14.24 -11.85 10.59
CA GLU A 3 14.83 -11.32 9.36
C GLU A 3 14.38 -12.17 8.18
N PHE A 4 13.64 -11.58 7.25
CA PHE A 4 13.16 -12.24 6.04
C PHE A 4 13.67 -11.49 4.81
N LYS A 5 14.28 -12.22 3.86
CA LYS A 5 14.87 -11.66 2.63
C LYS A 5 15.86 -10.50 2.88
N GLY A 6 16.51 -10.48 4.05
CA GLY A 6 17.48 -9.45 4.44
C GLY A 6 16.87 -8.16 5.02
N LEU A 7 15.54 -8.08 5.18
CA LEU A 7 14.87 -6.99 5.89
C LEU A 7 14.43 -7.45 7.29
N LYS A 8 14.25 -6.49 8.20
CA LYS A 8 13.84 -6.77 9.57
C LYS A 8 12.33 -6.61 9.74
N HIS A 9 11.70 -7.64 10.30
CA HIS A 9 10.26 -7.70 10.55
C HIS A 9 9.98 -7.77 12.05
N PHE A 10 9.08 -6.93 12.51
CA PHE A 10 8.70 -6.81 13.92
C PHE A 10 7.22 -7.15 14.08
N PRO A 11 6.85 -8.08 14.97
CA PRO A 11 5.44 -8.34 15.24
C PRO A 11 4.77 -7.07 15.77
N MET A 12 3.53 -6.85 15.37
CA MET A 12 2.68 -5.80 15.90
C MET A 12 1.49 -6.42 16.63
N GLY A 13 1.07 -5.77 17.73
CA GLY A 13 0.05 -6.31 18.61
C GLY A 13 0.46 -7.66 19.18
N ASP A 14 -0.45 -8.63 19.13
CA ASP A 14 -0.25 -10.00 19.58
C ASP A 14 0.20 -10.94 18.44
N ALA A 15 0.47 -10.41 17.24
CA ALA A 15 0.85 -11.23 16.09
C ALA A 15 2.15 -12.02 16.33
N VAL A 16 2.21 -13.20 15.74
CA VAL A 16 3.39 -14.09 15.76
C VAL A 16 4.01 -14.14 14.37
N LEU A 17 5.33 -14.02 14.30
CA LEU A 17 6.09 -14.11 13.06
C LEU A 17 6.89 -15.42 13.02
N GLU A 18 6.75 -16.18 11.94
CA GLU A 18 7.49 -17.42 11.69
C GLU A 18 7.99 -17.48 10.25
N ILE A 19 9.22 -17.95 10.05
CA ILE A 19 9.69 -18.31 8.70
C ILE A 19 9.54 -19.81 8.51
N SER A 20 8.80 -20.20 7.49
CA SER A 20 8.61 -21.60 7.10
C SER A 20 8.60 -21.70 5.58
N GLU A 21 9.30 -22.71 5.05
CA GLU A 21 9.35 -22.97 3.59
C GLU A 21 9.70 -21.73 2.75
N GLU A 22 10.68 -20.93 3.19
CA GLU A 22 11.11 -19.68 2.52
C GLU A 22 10.03 -18.58 2.45
N LYS A 23 8.99 -18.66 3.28
CA LYS A 23 7.92 -17.66 3.42
C LYS A 23 7.93 -17.08 4.83
N LEU A 24 7.46 -15.85 4.98
CA LEU A 24 7.18 -15.24 6.28
C LEU A 24 5.67 -15.35 6.57
N ILE A 25 5.33 -16.06 7.63
CA ILE A 25 3.97 -16.27 8.11
C ILE A 25 3.73 -15.33 9.28
N ILE A 26 2.65 -14.57 9.21
CA ILE A 26 2.14 -13.67 10.25
C ILE A 26 0.81 -14.23 10.73
N SER A 27 0.75 -14.70 11.96
CA SER A 27 -0.43 -15.37 12.54
C SER A 27 -0.83 -14.76 13.88
N ASN A 28 -1.85 -15.34 14.53
CA ASN A 28 -2.45 -14.80 15.77
C ASN A 28 -3.03 -13.39 15.59
N ILE A 29 -3.69 -13.15 14.45
CA ILE A 29 -4.34 -11.88 14.13
C ILE A 29 -5.74 -11.90 14.72
N SER A 30 -6.01 -11.00 15.67
CA SER A 30 -7.32 -10.89 16.32
C SER A 30 -8.27 -9.97 15.54
N SER A 31 -9.43 -9.69 16.13
CA SER A 31 -10.39 -8.71 15.62
C SER A 31 -10.03 -7.26 15.96
N SER A 32 -8.86 -7.00 16.57
CA SER A 32 -8.47 -5.67 17.06
C SER A 32 -8.16 -4.68 15.93
N GLY A 33 -7.71 -5.19 14.78
CA GLY A 33 -7.19 -4.37 13.67
C GLY A 33 -5.79 -3.81 13.91
N PHE A 34 -5.10 -4.20 14.99
CA PHE A 34 -3.76 -3.73 15.34
C PHE A 34 -2.68 -4.82 15.28
N ASP A 35 -3.08 -6.07 15.03
CA ASP A 35 -2.16 -7.18 14.88
C ASP A 35 -1.60 -7.22 13.47
N GLY A 36 -0.31 -7.57 13.35
CA GLY A 36 0.34 -7.71 12.05
C GLY A 36 1.86 -7.61 12.13
N VAL A 37 2.45 -6.88 11.17
CA VAL A 37 3.92 -6.78 11.04
C VAL A 37 4.35 -5.39 10.63
N SER A 38 5.45 -4.93 11.24
CA SER A 38 6.18 -3.73 10.84
C SER A 38 7.48 -4.16 10.16
N ILE A 39 7.73 -3.62 8.97
CA ILE A 39 8.84 -3.99 8.09
C ILE A 39 9.78 -2.80 7.98
N ASP A 40 11.02 -2.93 8.44
CA ASP A 40 12.06 -1.93 8.22
C ASP A 40 12.59 -2.07 6.79
N THR A 41 12.27 -1.07 5.95
CA THR A 41 12.71 -1.08 4.55
C THR A 41 14.17 -0.68 4.40
N GLU A 42 14.86 -0.30 5.48
CA GLU A 42 16.25 0.16 5.49
C GLU A 42 16.51 1.30 4.47
N PHE A 43 15.52 2.20 4.31
CA PHE A 43 15.57 3.33 3.34
C PHE A 43 15.64 2.89 1.88
N ASN A 44 15.31 1.63 1.56
CA ASN A 44 15.19 1.19 0.17
C ASN A 44 13.98 1.85 -0.48
N ASN A 45 14.24 2.73 -1.44
CA ASN A 45 13.20 3.51 -2.15
C ASN A 45 12.41 2.67 -3.17
N ASN A 46 12.92 1.50 -3.52
CA ASN A 46 12.26 0.52 -4.38
C ASN A 46 12.12 -0.79 -3.61
N TRP A 47 10.94 -1.04 -3.06
CA TRP A 47 10.65 -2.23 -2.24
C TRP A 47 9.37 -2.90 -2.70
N ASN A 48 9.43 -4.21 -2.91
CA ASN A 48 8.36 -5.01 -3.45
C ASN A 48 8.04 -6.10 -2.44
N MET A 49 6.76 -6.26 -2.11
CA MET A 49 6.29 -7.36 -1.26
C MET A 49 5.30 -8.22 -2.04
N PHE A 50 5.54 -9.51 -2.06
CA PHE A 50 4.66 -10.48 -2.71
C PHE A 50 3.97 -11.27 -1.62
N MET A 51 2.64 -11.13 -1.54
CA MET A 51 1.83 -11.81 -0.53
C MET A 51 1.06 -12.95 -1.18
N GLN A 52 0.91 -14.04 -0.44
CA GLN A 52 -0.14 -14.99 -0.73
C GLN A 52 -1.46 -14.27 -0.57
N GLY A 53 -2.41 -14.63 -1.42
CA GLY A 53 -3.74 -14.08 -1.30
C GLY A 53 -4.38 -14.34 0.05
N ILE A 54 -5.02 -13.30 0.59
CA ILE A 54 -5.72 -13.35 1.87
C ILE A 54 -7.22 -13.57 1.63
N PRO A 55 -7.82 -14.66 2.13
CA PRO A 55 -9.27 -14.85 2.07
C PRO A 55 -9.98 -13.84 2.97
N PHE A 56 -10.82 -12.99 2.38
CA PHE A 56 -11.63 -12.01 3.11
C PHE A 56 -13.03 -12.56 3.44
N ASN A 57 -13.44 -12.41 4.70
CA ASN A 57 -14.84 -12.51 5.14
C ASN A 57 -15.41 -11.11 5.38
N ASN A 58 -16.72 -10.97 5.63
CA ASN A 58 -17.42 -9.69 5.75
C ASN A 58 -16.87 -8.72 6.81
N ASP A 59 -16.08 -9.22 7.77
CA ASP A 59 -15.46 -8.42 8.83
C ASP A 59 -13.92 -8.35 8.71
N SER A 60 -13.36 -8.92 7.63
CA SER A 60 -11.92 -8.91 7.39
C SER A 60 -11.47 -7.57 6.82
N SER A 61 -10.34 -7.09 7.33
CA SER A 61 -9.62 -5.97 6.73
C SER A 61 -8.11 -6.19 6.79
N VAL A 62 -7.41 -5.63 5.80
CA VAL A 62 -5.95 -5.56 5.75
C VAL A 62 -5.59 -4.13 5.36
N SER A 63 -4.69 -3.52 6.12
CA SER A 63 -4.25 -2.15 5.91
C SER A 63 -2.74 -2.09 5.77
N LEU A 64 -2.27 -1.29 4.84
CA LEU A 64 -0.87 -0.94 4.66
C LEU A 64 -0.69 0.53 5.05
N ARG A 65 0.27 0.79 5.94
CA ARG A 65 0.72 2.15 6.25
C ARG A 65 2.17 2.31 5.83
N PHE A 66 2.45 3.39 5.12
CA PHE A 66 3.78 3.80 4.73
C PHE A 66 4.25 4.92 5.63
N SER A 67 5.36 4.72 6.32
CA SER A 67 5.92 5.68 7.26
C SER A 67 7.34 6.08 6.85
N GLY A 68 7.59 7.39 6.81
CA GLY A 68 8.90 7.97 6.56
C GLY A 68 9.49 8.64 7.78
N ARG A 69 10.79 8.91 7.72
CA ARG A 69 11.54 9.57 8.79
C ARG A 69 12.32 10.76 8.26
N ASP A 70 12.10 11.92 8.86
CA ASP A 70 12.76 13.17 8.44
C ASP A 70 14.14 13.37 9.09
N SER A 71 14.87 14.41 8.66
CA SER A 71 16.20 14.77 9.20
C SER A 71 16.20 15.12 10.69
N ARG A 72 15.02 15.41 11.26
CA ARG A 72 14.83 15.65 12.70
C ARG A 72 14.39 14.40 13.44
N ASN A 73 14.45 13.23 12.81
CA ASN A 73 14.08 11.93 13.36
C ASN A 73 12.60 11.84 13.79
N ARG A 74 11.72 12.63 13.17
CA ARG A 74 10.26 12.53 13.37
C ARG A 74 9.70 11.51 12.38
N ILE A 75 8.80 10.65 12.85
CA ILE A 75 8.07 9.68 12.01
C ILE A 75 6.84 10.36 11.41
N LYS A 76 6.59 10.11 10.12
CA LYS A 76 5.48 10.69 9.35
C LYS A 76 4.78 9.62 8.54
N THR A 77 3.46 9.55 8.63
CA THR A 77 2.66 8.76 7.70
C THR A 77 2.66 9.42 6.34
N LYS A 78 3.05 8.67 5.30
CA LYS A 78 3.17 9.10 3.91
C LYS A 78 1.97 8.63 3.08
N GLY A 79 1.40 7.51 3.48
CA GLY A 79 0.29 6.89 2.80
C GLY A 79 -0.37 5.82 3.65
N GLU A 80 -1.65 5.61 3.42
CA GLU A 80 -2.41 4.50 3.98
C GLU A 80 -3.38 3.96 2.93
N LEU A 81 -3.36 2.66 2.74
CA LEU A 81 -4.28 1.92 1.88
C LEU A 81 -4.90 0.80 2.70
N ALA A 82 -6.18 0.54 2.52
CA ALA A 82 -6.81 -0.62 3.11
C ALA A 82 -7.68 -1.36 2.10
N ILE A 83 -7.79 -2.66 2.34
CA ILE A 83 -8.68 -3.57 1.63
C ILE A 83 -9.60 -4.17 2.69
N SER A 84 -10.90 -4.07 2.49
CA SER A 84 -11.90 -4.63 3.38
C SER A 84 -13.00 -5.31 2.58
N LYS A 85 -13.67 -6.30 3.17
CA LYS A 85 -14.87 -6.88 2.57
C LYS A 85 -16.09 -5.99 2.85
N THR A 86 -16.95 -5.84 1.87
CA THR A 86 -18.31 -5.30 2.00
C THR A 86 -19.28 -6.30 1.38
N ASP A 87 -20.59 -6.06 1.54
CA ASP A 87 -21.64 -6.87 0.89
C ASP A 87 -21.56 -6.86 -0.65
N GLU A 88 -20.88 -5.85 -1.24
CA GLU A 88 -20.75 -5.66 -2.68
C GLU A 88 -19.45 -6.25 -3.26
N GLY A 89 -18.46 -6.57 -2.42
CA GLY A 89 -17.16 -7.07 -2.88
C GLY A 89 -16.02 -6.69 -1.93
N ASN A 90 -14.77 -6.82 -2.38
CA ASN A 90 -13.64 -6.27 -1.64
C ASN A 90 -13.50 -4.81 -2.06
N GLN A 91 -13.54 -3.89 -1.10
CA GLN A 91 -13.37 -2.47 -1.31
C GLN A 91 -11.91 -2.09 -1.07
N ILE A 92 -11.35 -1.30 -1.98
CA ILE A 92 -10.04 -0.65 -1.81
C ILE A 92 -10.29 0.81 -1.44
N VAL A 93 -9.75 1.21 -0.30
CA VAL A 93 -9.84 2.57 0.23
C VAL A 93 -8.44 3.14 0.43
N ILE A 94 -8.28 4.44 0.18
CA ILE A 94 -7.02 5.16 0.44
C ILE A 94 -7.30 6.38 1.30
N ASN A 95 -6.37 6.71 2.20
CA ASN A 95 -6.46 7.92 3.01
C ASN A 95 -6.17 9.16 2.13
N SER A 96 -7.21 9.87 1.71
CA SER A 96 -7.16 10.98 0.75
C SER A 96 -6.42 12.21 1.26
N TRP A 97 -6.33 12.39 2.58
CA TRP A 97 -5.60 13.50 3.20
C TRP A 97 -4.09 13.30 3.12
N LEU A 98 -3.65 12.07 2.86
CA LEU A 98 -2.25 11.75 2.67
C LEU A 98 -1.86 11.79 1.19
N LEU A 99 -2.80 11.88 0.25
CA LEU A 99 -2.54 11.92 -1.19
C LEU A 99 -2.34 13.35 -1.73
N PRO A 100 -1.70 13.55 -2.89
CA PRO A 100 -1.80 14.80 -3.64
C PRO A 100 -3.22 15.05 -4.16
N SER A 101 -3.45 16.21 -4.80
CA SER A 101 -4.77 16.58 -5.33
C SER A 101 -5.25 15.72 -6.49
N GLN A 102 -4.35 15.02 -7.17
CA GLN A 102 -4.66 14.18 -8.32
C GLN A 102 -3.89 12.87 -8.24
N ILE A 103 -4.53 11.77 -8.65
CA ILE A 103 -3.89 10.47 -8.83
C ILE A 103 -4.28 9.87 -10.18
N THR A 104 -3.41 9.05 -10.74
CA THR A 104 -3.74 8.18 -11.88
C THR A 104 -4.03 6.78 -11.36
N ILE A 105 -5.20 6.25 -11.72
CA ILE A 105 -5.55 4.85 -11.50
C ILE A 105 -5.25 4.07 -12.77
N ILE A 106 -4.49 2.98 -12.63
CA ILE A 106 -4.08 2.14 -13.75
C ILE A 106 -4.50 0.70 -13.48
N GLY A 107 -5.27 0.10 -14.37
CA GLY A 107 -5.63 -1.32 -14.35
C GLY A 107 -4.74 -2.11 -15.29
N TYR A 108 -4.26 -3.27 -14.84
CA TYR A 108 -3.46 -4.19 -15.65
C TYR A 108 -4.12 -5.55 -15.81
N ASN A 109 -3.82 -6.21 -16.92
CA ASN A 109 -4.05 -7.62 -17.15
C ASN A 109 -2.77 -8.21 -17.76
N GLU A 110 -2.08 -9.11 -17.06
CA GLU A 110 -0.83 -9.72 -17.53
C GLU A 110 0.22 -8.67 -17.94
N ASP A 111 0.39 -7.64 -17.09
CA ASP A 111 1.27 -6.47 -17.31
C ASP A 111 0.84 -5.50 -18.44
N GLU A 112 -0.20 -5.80 -19.21
CA GLU A 112 -0.77 -4.87 -20.17
C GLU A 112 -1.74 -3.89 -19.50
N VAL A 113 -1.62 -2.59 -19.82
CA VAL A 113 -2.55 -1.57 -19.34
C VAL A 113 -3.89 -1.73 -20.06
N VAL A 114 -4.94 -2.02 -19.30
CA VAL A 114 -6.32 -2.18 -19.80
C VAL A 114 -7.25 -1.06 -19.35
N TYR A 115 -6.80 -0.25 -18.38
CA TYR A 115 -7.51 0.92 -17.87
C TYR A 115 -6.49 1.94 -17.38
N GLU A 116 -6.71 3.22 -17.67
CA GLU A 116 -5.90 4.32 -17.17
C GLU A 116 -6.73 5.60 -17.17
N GLU A 117 -6.86 6.22 -16.00
CA GLU A 117 -7.63 7.46 -15.84
C GLU A 117 -7.11 8.27 -14.65
N GLU A 118 -7.16 9.60 -14.80
CA GLU A 118 -6.77 10.55 -13.75
C GLU A 118 -8.01 11.00 -12.97
N PHE A 119 -7.87 11.09 -11.65
CA PHE A 119 -8.93 11.48 -10.74
C PHE A 119 -8.48 12.60 -9.80
N ASP A 120 -9.38 13.55 -9.58
CA ASP A 120 -9.24 14.52 -8.52
C ASP A 120 -9.51 13.86 -7.16
N VAL A 121 -8.59 14.01 -6.23
CA VAL A 121 -8.69 13.42 -4.89
C VAL A 121 -9.68 14.22 -4.04
N PRO A 122 -10.75 13.59 -3.51
CA PRO A 122 -11.72 14.28 -2.68
C PRO A 122 -11.11 14.69 -1.34
N GLN A 123 -11.04 16.00 -1.10
CA GLN A 123 -10.64 16.58 0.17
C GLN A 123 -11.89 16.89 1.01
N ILE A 124 -12.51 15.84 1.56
CA ILE A 124 -13.72 15.96 2.37
C ILE A 124 -13.33 16.05 3.86
N PRO A 125 -13.68 17.14 4.58
CA PRO A 125 -13.27 17.31 5.97
C PRO A 125 -13.79 16.23 6.94
N SER A 126 -14.91 15.59 6.61
CA SER A 126 -15.60 14.64 7.49
C SER A 126 -15.17 13.18 7.31
N VAL A 127 -14.47 12.83 6.23
CA VAL A 127 -14.03 11.46 5.93
C VAL A 127 -12.66 11.51 5.26
N ASN A 128 -11.66 10.91 5.89
CA ASN A 128 -10.30 10.84 5.35
C ASN A 128 -10.09 9.62 4.43
N TRP A 129 -10.99 8.63 4.44
CA TRP A 129 -10.91 7.45 3.59
C TRP A 129 -11.77 7.61 2.33
N TRP A 130 -11.12 7.56 1.17
CA TRP A 130 -11.78 7.59 -0.13
C TRP A 130 -11.90 6.16 -0.69
N PRO A 131 -13.13 5.65 -0.90
CA PRO A 131 -13.35 4.41 -1.61
C PRO A 131 -13.08 4.58 -3.10
N ILE A 132 -12.17 3.77 -3.63
CA ILE A 132 -11.71 3.93 -5.01
C ILE A 132 -12.24 2.82 -5.91
N ALA A 133 -12.15 1.56 -5.46
CA ALA A 133 -12.50 0.42 -6.29
C ALA A 133 -13.22 -0.67 -5.51
N LEU A 134 -14.11 -1.38 -6.19
CA LEU A 134 -14.68 -2.65 -5.77
C LEU A 134 -14.10 -3.75 -6.66
N ALA A 135 -13.58 -4.80 -6.04
CA ALA A 135 -13.04 -5.96 -6.72
C ALA A 135 -13.65 -7.24 -6.15
N PHE A 136 -14.23 -8.07 -7.00
CA PHE A 136 -14.87 -9.31 -6.54
C PHE A 136 -13.87 -10.46 -6.52
N LEU A 137 -13.13 -10.60 -5.42
CA LEU A 137 -11.98 -11.51 -5.35
C LEU A 137 -11.78 -12.16 -4.00
N ALA A 138 -10.94 -13.19 -4.01
CA ALA A 138 -10.53 -13.91 -2.83
C ALA A 138 -9.19 -13.45 -2.25
N LEU A 139 -8.34 -12.69 -2.99
CA LEU A 139 -6.91 -12.54 -2.69
C LEU A 139 -6.37 -11.13 -3.09
N ALA A 140 -5.40 -10.58 -2.34
CA ALA A 140 -4.71 -9.31 -2.66
C ALA A 140 -3.27 -9.25 -2.09
N SER A 141 -2.37 -8.49 -2.73
CA SER A 141 -0.97 -8.20 -2.35
C SER A 141 -0.60 -6.76 -2.72
N GLY A 142 0.44 -6.15 -2.12
CA GLY A 142 0.79 -4.74 -2.29
C GLY A 142 2.21 -4.47 -2.80
N HIS A 143 2.37 -3.48 -3.68
CA HIS A 143 3.65 -2.96 -4.19
C HIS A 143 3.77 -1.45 -3.89
N TYR A 144 4.95 -0.98 -3.54
CA TYR A 144 5.23 0.45 -3.33
C TYR A 144 6.59 0.81 -3.94
N SER A 145 6.62 1.78 -4.84
CA SER A 145 7.87 2.42 -5.23
C SER A 145 7.80 3.94 -5.10
N SER A 146 8.92 4.55 -4.74
CA SER A 146 9.06 5.99 -4.64
C SER A 146 10.40 6.45 -5.19
N SER A 147 10.40 7.59 -5.86
CA SER A 147 11.62 8.23 -6.34
C SER A 147 11.50 9.74 -6.19
N THR A 148 12.58 10.38 -5.74
CA THR A 148 12.64 11.84 -5.60
C THR A 148 13.73 12.39 -6.50
N THR A 149 13.39 13.36 -7.34
CA THR A 149 14.34 14.08 -8.19
C THR A 149 14.40 15.54 -7.72
N THR A 150 15.61 16.04 -7.43
CA THR A 150 15.83 17.47 -7.18
C THR A 150 16.06 18.19 -8.51
N ASN A 151 15.22 19.17 -8.80
CA ASN A 151 15.25 19.97 -10.01
C ASN A 151 16.33 21.05 -9.92
N SER A 152 16.70 21.63 -11.06
CA SER A 152 17.75 22.66 -11.14
C SER A 152 17.44 23.95 -10.37
N ASP A 153 16.16 24.21 -10.09
CA ASP A 153 15.68 25.35 -9.30
C ASP A 153 15.65 25.06 -7.79
N GLY A 154 16.12 23.89 -7.36
CA GLY A 154 16.11 23.43 -5.98
C GLY A 154 14.80 22.77 -5.54
N SER A 155 13.73 22.84 -6.34
CA SER A 155 12.49 22.10 -6.05
C SER A 155 12.73 20.59 -6.12
N SER A 156 11.86 19.80 -5.50
CA SER A 156 11.92 18.34 -5.55
C SER A 156 10.59 17.77 -6.03
N THR A 157 10.66 16.83 -6.96
CA THR A 157 9.52 16.07 -7.46
C THR A 157 9.61 14.64 -6.93
N THR A 158 8.60 14.18 -6.22
CA THR A 158 8.49 12.79 -5.77
C THR A 158 7.40 12.07 -6.56
N THR A 159 7.77 10.98 -7.20
CA THR A 159 6.83 10.09 -7.89
C THR A 159 6.64 8.84 -7.04
N GLU A 160 5.38 8.49 -6.74
CA GLU A 160 5.02 7.29 -6.00
C GLU A 160 4.11 6.40 -6.87
N ASP A 161 4.30 5.08 -6.78
CA ASP A 161 3.51 4.06 -7.49
C ASP A 161 3.14 2.94 -6.52
N TRP A 162 1.85 2.88 -6.17
CA TRP A 162 1.29 1.90 -5.25
C TRP A 162 0.47 0.89 -6.04
N LYS A 163 0.78 -0.40 -5.99
CA LYS A 163 0.01 -1.43 -6.71
C LYS A 163 -0.64 -2.39 -5.74
N VAL A 164 -1.83 -2.85 -6.10
CA VAL A 164 -2.50 -3.98 -5.46
C VAL A 164 -2.65 -5.07 -6.52
N ASN A 165 -2.06 -6.24 -6.30
CA ASN A 165 -2.20 -7.40 -7.19
C ASN A 165 -3.15 -8.42 -6.55
N PHE A 166 -4.00 -9.04 -7.35
CA PHE A 166 -5.10 -9.85 -6.83
C PHE A 166 -4.89 -11.37 -6.91
N GLY A 167 -3.71 -11.83 -7.34
CA GLY A 167 -3.42 -13.26 -7.49
C GLY A 167 -4.21 -13.97 -8.59
N GLY A 168 -4.95 -13.22 -9.42
CA GLY A 168 -5.76 -13.71 -10.53
C GLY A 168 -6.59 -12.57 -11.16
N LYS A 169 -7.30 -12.88 -12.25
CA LYS A 169 -8.17 -11.90 -12.92
C LYS A 169 -9.43 -11.62 -12.10
N ALA A 170 -9.87 -10.37 -12.18
CA ALA A 170 -10.93 -9.79 -11.38
C ALA A 170 -11.77 -8.84 -12.20
N ALA A 171 -13.08 -8.87 -11.98
CA ALA A 171 -13.90 -7.71 -12.33
C ALA A 171 -13.65 -6.61 -11.30
N ILE A 172 -13.15 -5.46 -11.78
CA ILE A 172 -12.84 -4.29 -10.97
C ILE A 172 -13.74 -3.15 -11.44
N THR A 173 -14.44 -2.52 -10.50
CA THR A 173 -15.29 -1.35 -10.74
C THR A 173 -14.69 -0.16 -10.00
N ILE A 174 -14.41 0.92 -10.73
CA ILE A 174 -14.00 2.20 -10.16
C ILE A 174 -15.25 2.91 -9.64
N ILE A 175 -15.26 3.22 -8.35
CA ILE A 175 -16.45 3.74 -7.64
C ILE A 175 -16.82 5.14 -8.13
N GLU A 176 -15.82 5.98 -8.39
CA GLU A 176 -16.01 7.40 -8.71
C GLU A 176 -16.82 7.63 -10.00
N ASN A 177 -16.55 6.85 -11.05
CA ASN A 177 -17.19 7.02 -12.36
C ASN A 177 -18.00 5.79 -12.81
N GLY A 178 -17.99 4.69 -12.04
CA GLY A 178 -18.66 3.44 -12.38
C GLY A 178 -18.03 2.65 -13.53
N SER A 179 -16.86 3.07 -14.03
CA SER A 179 -16.12 2.34 -15.05
C SER A 179 -15.69 0.98 -14.52
N SER A 180 -15.67 -0.03 -15.40
CA SER A 180 -15.24 -1.38 -15.03
C SER A 180 -14.28 -1.97 -16.05
N PHE A 181 -13.38 -2.80 -15.57
CA PHE A 181 -12.43 -3.55 -16.38
C PHE A 181 -12.16 -4.92 -15.75
N GLU A 182 -11.65 -5.85 -16.56
CA GLU A 182 -11.10 -7.11 -16.06
C GLU A 182 -9.58 -6.98 -15.97
N GLY A 183 -9.01 -7.28 -14.80
CA GLY A 183 -7.57 -7.14 -14.57
C GLY A 183 -7.07 -7.99 -13.42
N ASP A 184 -5.75 -8.16 -13.34
CA ASP A 184 -5.06 -8.85 -12.25
C ASP A 184 -4.41 -7.89 -11.24
N LYS A 185 -4.31 -6.60 -11.60
CA LYS A 185 -3.70 -5.55 -10.77
C LYS A 185 -4.38 -4.21 -10.95
N ILE A 186 -4.36 -3.42 -9.88
CA ILE A 186 -4.63 -1.99 -9.91
C ILE A 186 -3.43 -1.23 -9.35
N ALA A 187 -3.09 -0.09 -9.93
CA ALA A 187 -2.06 0.80 -9.43
C ALA A 187 -2.62 2.21 -9.22
N PHE A 188 -2.04 2.89 -8.23
CA PHE A 188 -2.28 4.28 -7.90
C PHE A 188 -0.94 4.99 -8.06
N LYS A 189 -0.84 5.77 -9.12
CA LYS A 189 0.37 6.52 -9.44
C LYS A 189 0.12 7.99 -9.20
N PHE A 190 1.04 8.66 -8.54
CA PHE A 190 0.89 10.09 -8.31
C PHE A 190 2.22 10.80 -8.09
N GLU A 191 2.20 12.10 -8.31
CA GLU A 191 3.35 12.97 -8.23
C GLU A 191 3.12 14.07 -7.19
N ARG A 192 4.17 14.38 -6.44
CA ARG A 192 4.20 15.49 -5.49
C ARG A 192 5.32 16.43 -5.85
N ASN A 193 4.96 17.69 -6.07
CA ASN A 193 5.92 18.75 -6.36
C ASN A 193 6.13 19.61 -5.11
N TYR A 194 7.38 19.72 -4.71
CA TYR A 194 7.81 20.41 -3.51
C TYR A 194 8.72 21.58 -3.88
N PRO A 195 8.36 22.84 -3.58
CA PRO A 195 9.25 23.99 -3.73
C PRO A 195 10.60 23.82 -3.02
N ALA A 196 11.62 24.57 -3.43
CA ALA A 196 13.00 24.44 -2.93
C ALA A 196 13.16 24.62 -1.41
N ASP A 197 12.24 25.35 -0.77
CA ASP A 197 12.25 25.61 0.67
C ASP A 197 11.26 24.72 1.46
N THR A 198 10.78 23.64 0.84
CA THR A 198 9.86 22.70 1.52
C THR A 198 10.60 22.00 2.66
N ASP A 199 9.97 21.95 3.83
CA ASP A 199 10.49 21.19 4.97
C ASP A 199 10.63 19.71 4.57
N ASP A 200 11.80 19.13 4.84
CA ASP A 200 12.15 17.75 4.49
C ASP A 200 11.20 16.71 5.10
N SER A 201 10.48 17.08 6.16
CA SER A 201 9.42 16.24 6.71
C SER A 201 8.30 15.91 5.73
N ILE A 202 8.09 16.75 4.72
CA ILE A 202 7.03 16.56 3.74
C ILE A 202 7.46 15.52 2.68
N PHE A 203 8.74 15.47 2.32
CA PHE A 203 9.26 14.57 1.28
C PHE A 203 10.21 13.46 1.79
N ALA A 204 10.31 13.25 3.11
CA ALA A 204 11.07 12.16 3.71
C ALA A 204 10.79 10.79 3.05
N PRO A 205 11.81 9.95 2.81
CA PRO A 205 11.64 8.64 2.18
C PRO A 205 10.85 7.69 3.09
N VAL A 206 10.20 6.68 2.51
CA VAL A 206 9.56 5.61 3.28
C VAL A 206 10.63 4.71 3.86
N THR A 207 10.61 4.57 5.19
CA THR A 207 11.57 3.79 5.97
C THR A 207 10.92 2.59 6.64
N ASN A 208 9.60 2.55 6.65
CA ASN A 208 8.85 1.52 7.33
C ASN A 208 7.51 1.29 6.66
N VAL A 209 7.14 0.03 6.51
CA VAL A 209 5.81 -0.40 6.06
C VAL A 209 5.17 -1.21 7.17
N GLU A 210 3.98 -0.81 7.59
CA GLU A 210 3.19 -1.53 8.58
C GLU A 210 2.01 -2.19 7.88
N LEU A 211 1.88 -3.50 8.06
CA LEU A 211 0.75 -4.29 7.61
C LEU A 211 -0.06 -4.67 8.84
N PHE A 212 -1.30 -4.20 8.88
CA PHE A 212 -2.27 -4.52 9.93
C PHE A 212 -3.39 -5.36 9.35
N ALA A 213 -3.99 -6.23 10.16
CA ALA A 213 -5.21 -6.91 9.77
C ALA A 213 -6.17 -7.11 10.94
N SER A 214 -7.42 -7.37 10.57
CA SER A 214 -8.49 -7.75 11.48
C SER A 214 -9.26 -8.94 10.90
N ASN A 215 -9.61 -9.90 11.74
CA ASN A 215 -10.45 -11.06 11.36
C ASN A 215 -9.92 -11.81 10.12
N VAL A 216 -8.60 -11.96 10.04
CA VAL A 216 -7.88 -12.77 9.05
C VAL A 216 -7.14 -13.86 9.83
N GLU A 217 -7.11 -15.09 9.33
CA GLU A 217 -6.44 -16.21 10.01
C GLU A 217 -4.92 -16.02 10.06
N GLU A 218 -4.34 -15.74 8.90
CA GLU A 218 -2.91 -15.49 8.73
C GLU A 218 -2.65 -14.63 7.49
N ILE A 219 -1.47 -14.03 7.46
CA ILE A 219 -0.93 -13.37 6.28
C ILE A 219 0.41 -14.02 5.95
N ILE A 220 0.61 -14.37 4.69
CA ILE A 220 1.84 -15.00 4.24
C ILE A 220 2.52 -14.09 3.22
N ILE A 221 3.73 -13.65 3.54
CA ILE A 221 4.63 -12.96 2.60
C ILE A 221 5.50 -14.05 1.94
N LEU A 222 5.35 -14.17 0.63
CA LEU A 222 6.04 -15.15 -0.22
C LEU A 222 7.44 -14.69 -0.60
N ASP A 223 7.61 -13.39 -0.88
CA ASP A 223 8.88 -12.82 -1.30
C ASP A 223 8.94 -11.33 -1.02
N GLU A 224 10.16 -10.81 -0.89
CA GLU A 224 10.43 -9.38 -0.82
C GLU A 224 11.66 -9.06 -1.66
N ASN A 225 11.57 -8.03 -2.50
CA ASN A 225 12.66 -7.60 -3.37
C ASN A 225 12.88 -6.10 -3.22
N TYR A 226 14.14 -5.71 -3.09
CA TYR A 226 14.52 -4.31 -3.02
C TYR A 226 15.81 -4.04 -3.78
N SER A 227 15.96 -2.81 -4.21
CA SER A 227 17.19 -2.32 -4.81
C SER A 227 17.60 -1.01 -4.15
N ASN A 228 18.88 -0.91 -3.80
CA ASN A 228 19.49 0.38 -3.50
C ASN A 228 19.39 1.25 -4.76
N GLY A 229 18.63 2.33 -4.68
CA GLY A 229 18.62 3.40 -5.70
C GLY A 229 19.92 4.20 -5.68
#